data_AF-A0A1B9FZW6-F1
#
_entry.id   AF-A0A1B9FZW6-F1
#
_cell.length_a   1.000
_cell.length_b   1.000
_cell.length_c   1.000
_cell.angle_alpha   90.00
_cell.angle_beta   90.00
_cell.angle_gamma   90.00
#
_symmetry.space_group_name_H-M   'P 1'
#
loop_
_entity.id
_entity.type
_entity.pdbx_description
1 polymer ?
#
loop_
_entity_poly.entity_id
_entity_poly.type
_entity_poly.pdbx_seq_one_letter_code
_entity_poly.pdbx_strand_id
1 'polypeptide(L)'
;MAQSARSSTIWRDSVPFSILSQLAAELIDRNVEETQDTLLNHANPAITSRGEEKDTILLNLQTLETLSHEMINSIPFNIVPRHWLRLYTDIALLRSIRDIVIDEEVHESNMKRFWLDAVRRLDMAIIVAGALGNNRKNWILDLIRVIQEKLSSQDTGNIDVPTKAKRRKIDTTPSHTPLLFAPNPILVLDHFPSVEEYLQDHLSHPFILRGYLKGSASSPAWPACSRWSSADYLLRTVGPGRVIPVEIGKAYDDIDWSQQIIPFTEFLHRAGFKSDARDKIASTPDESSPLYLAQYALFDQVPELEKDISFPDYVWSNPPAPGDTPSYTPPQNNDGLIVNVWVGSGNNEIISPAHTVVGYKRVWLAPPSCGLHMYAYGDGAGESDGIAYQYMTNTSKVPILKPIDDFKQLQTSYPEFFDRVWPESLEAILEPGDMMVMPPGWWHAMRAEGAGPAWSVSMWY
;
A
#
# COMPACT_ATOMS: atom_id res chain seq x y z
N MET A 1 -1.95 45.43 -19.25
CA MET A 1 -1.52 45.69 -17.85
C MET A 1 -2.62 45.49 -16.79
N ALA A 2 -3.92 45.58 -17.10
CA ALA A 2 -4.99 45.39 -16.10
C ALA A 2 -5.38 43.92 -15.79
N GLN A 3 -5.01 42.94 -16.63
CA GLN A 3 -5.23 41.51 -16.36
C GLN A 3 -4.23 40.90 -15.37
N SER A 4 -3.02 41.47 -15.24
CA SER A 4 -1.97 40.96 -14.35
C SER A 4 -2.23 41.24 -12.87
N ALA A 5 -2.92 42.34 -12.54
CA ALA A 5 -3.19 42.71 -11.14
C ALA A 5 -4.38 41.96 -10.52
N ARG A 6 -5.30 41.39 -11.32
CA ARG A 6 -6.39 40.54 -10.80
C ARG A 6 -5.91 39.12 -10.48
N SER A 7 -4.88 38.63 -11.16
CA SER A 7 -4.27 37.32 -10.91
C SER A 7 -3.55 37.27 -9.55
N SER A 8 -2.85 38.33 -9.16
CA SER A 8 -2.04 38.35 -7.92
C SER A 8 -2.86 38.35 -6.62
N THR A 9 -4.11 38.81 -6.63
CA THR A 9 -5.00 38.77 -5.45
C THR A 9 -5.62 37.38 -5.29
N ILE A 10 -6.00 36.72 -6.38
CA ILE A 10 -6.52 35.33 -6.38
C ILE A 10 -5.43 34.34 -5.94
N TRP A 11 -4.17 34.63 -6.29
CA TRP A 11 -3.02 33.79 -5.93
C TRP A 11 -2.75 33.76 -4.41
N ARG A 12 -2.93 34.87 -3.69
CA ARG A 12 -2.63 34.98 -2.25
C ARG A 12 -3.54 34.12 -1.37
N ASP A 13 -4.74 33.81 -1.85
CA ASP A 13 -5.71 32.94 -1.14
C ASP A 13 -5.72 31.50 -1.70
N SER A 14 -4.78 31.18 -2.60
CA SER A 14 -4.70 29.85 -3.23
C SER A 14 -3.99 28.84 -2.33
N VAL A 15 -4.38 27.57 -2.45
CA VAL A 15 -3.74 26.45 -1.73
C VAL A 15 -2.21 26.43 -1.93
N PRO A 16 -1.66 26.54 -3.16
CA PRO A 16 -0.20 26.55 -3.36
C PRO A 16 0.53 27.69 -2.63
N PHE A 17 -0.06 28.90 -2.57
CA PHE A 17 0.56 30.03 -1.88
C PHE A 17 0.56 29.85 -0.36
N SER A 18 -0.54 29.34 0.21
CA SER A 18 -0.63 29.05 1.64
C SER A 18 0.40 27.99 2.05
N ILE A 19 0.52 26.92 1.27
CA ILE A 19 1.53 25.86 1.48
C ILE A 19 2.94 26.45 1.43
N LEU A 20 3.24 27.24 0.40
CA LEU A 20 4.54 27.87 0.25
C LEU A 20 4.91 28.75 1.45
N SER A 21 3.97 29.59 1.91
CA SER A 21 4.20 30.49 3.04
C SER A 21 4.48 29.71 4.33
N GLN A 22 3.77 28.61 4.57
CA GLN A 22 3.98 27.77 5.76
C GLN A 22 5.29 26.98 5.67
N LEU A 23 5.61 26.42 4.50
CA LEU A 23 6.86 25.72 4.26
C LEU A 23 8.07 26.64 4.44
N ALA A 24 8.00 27.87 3.92
CA ALA A 24 9.04 28.87 4.10
C ALA A 24 9.23 29.22 5.59
N ALA A 25 8.15 29.40 6.34
CA ALA A 25 8.23 29.66 7.79
C ALA A 25 8.91 28.50 8.54
N GLU A 26 8.55 27.25 8.24
CA GLU A 26 9.16 26.08 8.90
C GLU A 26 10.63 25.85 8.54
N LEU A 27 11.05 26.26 7.34
CA LEU A 27 12.45 26.23 6.95
C LEU A 27 13.22 27.32 7.71
N ILE A 28 12.67 28.54 7.84
CA ILE A 28 13.32 29.67 8.55
C ILE A 28 13.51 29.39 10.05
N ASP A 29 12.51 28.76 10.70
CA ASP A 29 12.54 28.50 12.14
C ASP A 29 13.58 27.42 12.55
N ARG A 30 14.12 26.69 11.58
CA ARG A 30 15.04 25.59 11.81
C ARG A 30 16.42 25.96 11.27
N ASN A 31 17.29 26.42 12.16
CA ASN A 31 18.72 26.63 11.97
C ASN A 31 19.44 25.27 11.72
N VAL A 32 19.14 24.61 10.59
CA VAL A 32 19.47 23.20 10.30
C VAL A 32 20.36 23.13 9.06
N GLU A 33 21.59 22.63 9.26
CA GLU A 33 22.62 22.17 8.31
C GLU A 33 22.72 22.87 6.92
N GLU A 34 23.93 23.27 6.52
CA GLU A 34 24.31 24.07 5.32
C GLU A 34 23.49 23.82 4.01
N THR A 35 22.96 22.62 3.80
CA THR A 35 22.13 22.26 2.63
C THR A 35 20.71 22.83 2.66
N GLN A 36 20.06 23.00 3.82
CA GLN A 36 18.71 23.57 3.91
C GLN A 36 18.71 25.12 3.91
N ASP A 37 19.76 25.75 4.45
CA ASP A 37 20.00 27.20 4.29
C ASP A 37 20.15 27.61 2.82
N THR A 38 20.69 26.71 2.00
CA THR A 38 20.77 26.91 0.56
C THR A 38 19.38 26.89 -0.09
N LEU A 39 18.47 26.00 0.32
CA LEU A 39 17.08 26.00 -0.18
C LEU A 39 16.32 27.28 0.16
N LEU A 40 16.46 27.76 1.40
CA LEU A 40 15.83 28.98 1.92
C LEU A 40 16.21 30.24 1.13
N ASN A 41 17.51 30.38 0.85
CA ASN A 41 18.04 31.52 0.12
C ASN A 41 17.58 31.53 -1.36
N HIS A 42 17.16 30.38 -1.91
CA HIS A 42 16.74 30.26 -3.31
C HIS A 42 15.21 30.17 -3.50
N ALA A 43 14.43 29.69 -2.53
CA ALA A 43 12.98 29.48 -2.70
C ALA A 43 12.15 30.78 -2.63
N ASN A 44 12.58 31.78 -1.85
CA ASN A 44 11.82 33.02 -1.65
C ASN A 44 11.88 33.98 -2.87
N PRO A 45 13.05 34.18 -3.52
CA PRO A 45 13.13 34.94 -4.79
C PRO A 45 12.46 34.21 -5.97
N ALA A 46 12.43 32.88 -5.96
CA ALA A 46 12.00 32.02 -7.07
C ALA A 46 10.59 32.19 -7.59
N ILE A 47 9.70 32.65 -6.73
CA ILE A 47 8.26 32.66 -7.03
C ILE A 47 7.81 34.06 -7.46
N THR A 48 8.71 35.05 -7.37
CA THR A 48 8.44 36.45 -7.71
C THR A 48 9.35 37.01 -8.81
N SER A 49 10.42 36.31 -9.21
CA SER A 49 11.41 36.80 -10.16
C SER A 49 11.03 36.60 -11.64
N ARG A 50 11.60 37.45 -12.52
CA ARG A 50 11.39 37.43 -13.98
C ARG A 50 12.65 36.94 -14.70
N GLY A 51 12.49 36.05 -15.69
CA GLY A 51 13.57 35.67 -16.62
C GLY A 51 14.57 34.65 -16.06
N GLU A 52 15.87 34.87 -16.30
CA GLU A 52 17.02 33.97 -16.04
C GLU A 52 17.11 33.40 -14.61
N GLU A 53 16.52 34.10 -13.63
CA GLU A 53 16.45 33.67 -12.24
C GLU A 53 15.51 32.44 -12.06
N LYS A 54 14.46 32.31 -12.88
CA LYS A 54 13.54 31.14 -12.86
C LYS A 54 14.22 29.84 -13.30
N ASP A 55 15.08 29.92 -14.31
CA ASP A 55 15.78 28.75 -14.87
C ASP A 55 16.87 28.28 -13.91
N THR A 56 17.56 29.23 -13.28
CA THR A 56 18.57 28.95 -12.25
C THR A 56 17.97 28.20 -11.06
N ILE A 57 16.79 28.59 -10.58
CA ILE A 57 16.14 27.90 -9.46
C ILE A 57 15.64 26.52 -9.86
N LEU A 58 15.06 26.37 -11.05
CA LEU A 58 14.66 25.05 -11.52
C LEU A 58 15.86 24.10 -11.58
N LEU A 59 16.99 24.58 -12.11
CA LEU A 59 18.24 23.82 -12.19
C LEU A 59 18.75 23.44 -10.78
N ASN A 60 18.70 24.36 -9.81
CA ASN A 60 19.08 24.07 -8.44
C ASN A 60 18.18 23.00 -7.81
N LEU A 61 16.85 23.10 -7.98
CA LEU A 61 15.91 22.11 -7.47
C LEU A 61 16.13 20.73 -8.12
N GLN A 62 16.41 20.67 -9.44
CA GLN A 62 16.74 19.43 -10.14
C GLN A 62 18.07 18.82 -9.68
N THR A 63 19.06 19.66 -9.39
CA THR A 63 20.36 19.22 -8.87
C THR A 63 20.21 18.63 -7.47
N LEU A 64 19.48 19.31 -6.60
CA LEU A 64 19.20 18.83 -5.24
C LEU A 64 18.32 17.57 -5.25
N GLU A 65 17.39 17.44 -6.19
CA GLU A 65 16.58 16.24 -6.37
C GLU A 65 17.47 15.05 -6.69
N THR A 66 18.34 15.19 -7.69
CA THR A 66 19.33 14.16 -8.09
C THR A 66 20.18 13.75 -6.90
N LEU A 67 20.75 14.73 -6.19
CA LEU A 67 21.57 14.47 -5.01
C LEU A 67 20.79 13.73 -3.93
N SER A 68 19.60 14.20 -3.56
CA SER A 68 18.78 13.55 -2.53
C SER A 68 18.41 12.12 -2.91
N HIS A 69 18.12 11.87 -4.19
CA HIS A 69 17.79 10.55 -4.71
C HIS A 69 19.01 9.60 -4.66
N GLU A 70 20.19 10.06 -5.08
CA GLU A 70 21.43 9.30 -4.98
C GLU A 70 21.76 8.94 -3.51
N MET A 71 21.62 9.90 -2.60
CA MET A 71 21.90 9.68 -1.18
C MET A 71 20.93 8.68 -0.55
N ILE A 72 19.65 8.71 -0.90
CA ILE A 72 18.65 7.72 -0.44
C ILE A 72 18.99 6.32 -0.95
N ASN A 73 19.43 6.19 -2.21
CA ASN A 73 19.67 4.89 -2.84
C ASN A 73 21.08 4.31 -2.57
N SER A 74 22.01 5.11 -2.04
CA SER A 74 23.40 4.70 -1.83
C SER A 74 23.65 3.89 -0.56
N ILE A 75 22.69 3.84 0.36
CA ILE A 75 22.81 3.17 1.66
C ILE A 75 21.51 2.40 2.01
N PRO A 76 21.57 1.36 2.87
CA PRO A 76 20.38 0.67 3.34
C PRO A 76 19.32 1.64 3.91
N PHE A 77 18.05 1.46 3.50
CA PHE A 77 16.99 2.43 3.78
C PHE A 77 16.81 2.72 5.29
N ASN A 78 16.94 1.70 6.14
CA ASN A 78 16.79 1.80 7.59
C ASN A 78 17.82 2.71 8.27
N ILE A 79 18.92 3.05 7.59
CA ILE A 79 19.95 3.96 8.09
C ILE A 79 20.04 5.27 7.30
N VAL A 80 19.13 5.52 6.35
CA VAL A 80 19.11 6.78 5.59
C VAL A 80 18.88 7.97 6.53
N PRO A 81 19.77 8.98 6.53
CA PRO A 81 19.58 10.19 7.32
C PRO A 81 18.25 10.87 6.96
N ARG A 82 17.47 11.19 7.99
CA ARG A 82 16.15 11.80 7.86
C ARG A 82 16.16 13.12 7.07
N HIS A 83 17.25 13.87 7.08
CA HIS A 83 17.35 15.10 6.30
C HIS A 83 17.27 14.87 4.79
N TRP A 84 17.74 13.73 4.26
CA TRP A 84 17.65 13.41 2.83
C TRP A 84 16.22 13.10 2.40
N LEU A 85 15.49 12.33 3.21
CA LEU A 85 14.07 12.05 3.00
C LEU A 85 13.23 13.34 3.04
N ARG A 86 13.52 14.20 4.02
CA ARG A 86 12.85 15.51 4.13
C ARG A 86 13.19 16.42 2.95
N LEU A 87 14.46 16.48 2.53
CA LEU A 87 14.90 17.26 1.38
C LEU A 87 14.17 16.83 0.10
N TYR A 88 14.10 15.51 -0.15
CA TYR A 88 13.36 14.95 -1.28
C TYR A 88 11.89 15.38 -1.28
N THR A 89 11.25 15.32 -0.11
CA THR A 89 9.86 15.76 0.10
C THR A 89 9.67 17.25 -0.19
N ASP A 90 10.54 18.10 0.37
CA ASP A 90 10.46 19.56 0.24
C ASP A 90 10.69 20.00 -1.22
N ILE A 91 11.60 19.34 -1.96
CA ILE A 91 11.81 19.60 -3.39
C ILE A 91 10.58 19.22 -4.22
N ALA A 92 9.96 18.07 -3.95
CA ALA A 92 8.76 17.65 -4.65
C ALA A 92 7.61 18.66 -4.49
N LEU A 93 7.44 19.21 -3.29
CA LEU A 93 6.49 20.29 -3.00
C LEU A 93 6.82 21.57 -3.77
N LEU A 94 8.05 22.07 -3.65
CA LEU A 94 8.48 23.33 -4.29
C LEU A 94 8.36 23.28 -5.81
N ARG A 95 8.77 22.18 -6.43
CA ARG A 95 8.65 21.98 -7.88
C ARG A 95 7.17 21.94 -8.31
N SER A 96 6.33 21.23 -7.58
CA SER A 96 4.91 21.11 -7.94
C SER A 96 4.16 22.42 -7.71
N ILE A 97 4.49 23.19 -6.67
CA ILE A 97 3.97 24.55 -6.48
C ILE A 97 4.39 25.42 -7.67
N ARG A 98 5.70 25.45 -8.02
CA ARG A 98 6.20 26.17 -9.20
C ARG A 98 5.44 25.81 -10.46
N ASP A 99 5.25 24.52 -10.73
CA ASP A 99 4.52 24.02 -11.89
C ASP A 99 3.07 24.58 -11.93
N ILE A 100 2.39 24.63 -10.77
CA ILE A 100 1.04 25.19 -10.63
C ILE A 100 1.02 26.72 -10.78
N VAL A 101 2.04 27.44 -10.28
CA VAL A 101 2.14 28.92 -10.33
C VAL A 101 2.41 29.41 -11.72
N ILE A 102 3.43 28.83 -12.35
CA ILE A 102 4.05 29.40 -13.53
C ILE A 102 3.18 29.12 -14.76
N ASP A 103 2.48 27.98 -14.80
CA ASP A 103 1.48 27.59 -15.82
C ASP A 103 1.85 28.13 -17.22
N GLU A 104 3.12 28.00 -17.61
CA GLU A 104 3.66 28.56 -18.85
C GLU A 104 3.36 27.59 -19.99
N GLU A 105 2.57 28.06 -20.96
CA GLU A 105 2.37 27.59 -22.35
C GLU A 105 2.86 26.16 -22.70
N VAL A 106 2.48 25.14 -21.93
CA VAL A 106 2.67 23.75 -22.38
C VAL A 106 1.65 23.49 -23.48
N HIS A 107 2.11 23.09 -24.66
CA HIS A 107 1.20 22.66 -25.74
C HIS A 107 0.17 21.66 -25.20
N GLU A 108 -1.09 21.83 -25.61
CA GLU A 108 -2.25 21.09 -25.08
C GLU A 108 -2.04 19.56 -25.08
N SER A 109 -1.32 19.03 -26.08
CA SER A 109 -0.97 17.61 -26.18
C SER A 109 0.03 17.11 -25.11
N ASN A 110 0.88 17.97 -24.57
CA ASN A 110 1.86 17.66 -23.53
C ASN A 110 1.37 18.01 -22.13
N MET A 111 0.34 18.85 -22.02
CA MET A 111 -0.20 19.34 -20.75
C MET A 111 -0.70 18.20 -19.86
N LYS A 112 -1.43 17.23 -20.42
CA LYS A 112 -1.91 16.06 -19.65
C LYS A 112 -0.74 15.28 -19.04
N ARG A 113 0.27 14.93 -19.84
CA ARG A 113 1.46 14.20 -19.37
C ARG A 113 2.21 14.97 -18.29
N PHE A 114 2.39 16.28 -18.48
CA PHE A 114 3.03 17.16 -17.50
C PHE A 114 2.36 17.10 -16.13
N TRP A 115 1.03 17.19 -16.06
CA TRP A 115 0.30 17.09 -14.80
C TRP A 115 0.32 15.69 -14.20
N LEU A 116 0.27 14.63 -15.01
CA LEU A 116 0.44 13.26 -14.53
C LEU A 116 1.83 13.05 -13.91
N ASP A 117 2.88 13.61 -14.51
CA ASP A 117 4.26 13.55 -13.98
C ASP A 117 4.38 14.36 -12.67
N ALA A 118 3.66 15.47 -12.53
CA ALA A 118 3.61 16.24 -11.29
C ALA A 118 2.91 15.47 -10.15
N VAL A 119 1.80 14.78 -10.44
CA VAL A 119 1.14 13.89 -9.47
C VAL A 119 2.07 12.74 -9.08
N ARG A 120 2.74 12.11 -10.06
CA ARG A 120 3.73 11.06 -9.80
C ARG A 120 4.83 11.56 -8.87
N ARG A 121 5.40 12.76 -9.10
CA ARG A 121 6.43 13.35 -8.23
C ARG A 121 5.98 13.48 -6.78
N LEU A 122 4.74 13.91 -6.58
CA LEU A 122 4.13 14.08 -5.26
C LEU A 122 3.86 12.73 -4.56
N ASP A 123 3.36 11.74 -5.29
CA ASP A 123 3.21 10.36 -4.77
C ASP A 123 4.57 9.73 -4.42
N MET A 124 5.61 9.96 -5.23
CA MET A 124 6.97 9.49 -4.94
C MET A 124 7.50 10.05 -3.61
N ALA A 125 7.15 11.28 -3.23
CA ALA A 125 7.51 11.84 -1.94
C ALA A 125 6.85 11.09 -0.76
N ILE A 126 5.63 10.56 -0.95
CA ILE A 126 4.98 9.68 0.03
C ILE A 126 5.66 8.30 0.02
N ILE A 127 5.83 7.69 -1.15
CA ILE A 127 6.31 6.31 -1.30
C ILE A 127 7.79 6.16 -0.87
N VAL A 128 8.67 7.05 -1.33
CA VAL A 128 10.12 6.94 -1.09
C VAL A 128 10.52 7.60 0.21
N ALA A 129 9.95 8.77 0.51
CA ALA A 129 10.39 9.59 1.64
C ALA A 129 9.42 9.60 2.83
N GLY A 130 8.30 8.88 2.76
CA GLY A 130 7.28 8.86 3.80
C GLY A 130 6.62 10.22 4.05
N ALA A 131 6.73 11.16 3.10
CA ALA A 131 6.34 12.56 3.25
C ALA A 131 6.91 13.20 4.53
N LEU A 132 8.17 12.90 4.85
CA LEU A 132 8.75 13.20 6.16
C LEU A 132 8.75 14.70 6.49
N GLY A 133 8.12 15.01 7.63
CA GLY A 133 8.15 16.32 8.29
C GLY A 133 6.74 16.86 8.53
N ASN A 134 6.65 17.87 9.40
CA ASN A 134 5.37 18.44 9.83
C ASN A 134 4.50 18.84 8.62
N ASN A 135 3.24 18.40 8.64
CA ASN A 135 2.19 18.75 7.68
C ASN A 135 2.46 18.47 6.18
N ARG A 136 3.63 17.94 5.80
CA ARG A 136 4.04 17.73 4.40
C ARG A 136 3.16 16.75 3.67
N LYS A 137 2.73 15.68 4.34
CA LYS A 137 1.75 14.73 3.78
C LYS A 137 0.47 15.45 3.35
N ASN A 138 -0.09 16.32 4.20
CA ASN A 138 -1.30 17.07 3.89
C ASN A 138 -1.09 18.04 2.71
N TRP A 139 0.04 18.75 2.69
CA TRP A 139 0.38 19.63 1.56
C TRP A 139 0.53 18.87 0.25
N ILE A 140 1.16 17.69 0.27
CA ILE A 140 1.25 16.81 -0.89
C ILE A 140 -0.14 16.45 -1.40
N LEU A 141 -1.02 15.96 -0.52
CA LEU A 141 -2.38 15.54 -0.88
C LEU A 141 -3.22 16.72 -1.41
N ASP A 142 -3.07 17.91 -0.81
CA ASP A 142 -3.73 19.12 -1.27
C ASP A 142 -3.27 19.55 -2.68
N LEU A 143 -1.96 19.47 -2.97
CA LEU A 143 -1.45 19.77 -4.32
C LEU A 143 -1.88 18.72 -5.35
N ILE A 144 -1.89 17.43 -4.99
CA ILE A 144 -2.44 16.37 -5.85
C ILE A 144 -3.89 16.69 -6.21
N ARG A 145 -4.72 17.04 -5.22
CA ARG A 145 -6.13 17.42 -5.45
C ARG A 145 -6.25 18.58 -6.43
N VAL A 146 -5.49 19.67 -6.23
CA VAL A 146 -5.48 20.83 -7.12
C VAL A 146 -5.11 20.44 -8.57
N ILE A 147 -4.10 19.58 -8.74
CA ILE A 147 -3.67 19.12 -10.07
C ILE A 147 -4.73 18.23 -10.72
N GLN A 148 -5.34 17.31 -9.96
CA GLN A 148 -6.38 16.41 -10.47
C GLN A 148 -7.68 17.14 -10.84
N GLU A 149 -8.03 18.23 -10.13
CA GLU A 149 -9.15 19.11 -10.49
C GLU A 149 -8.90 19.83 -11.82
N LYS A 150 -7.67 20.29 -12.08
CA LYS A 150 -7.28 20.86 -13.38
C LYS A 150 -7.41 19.83 -14.51
N LEU A 151 -6.94 18.60 -14.28
CA LEU A 151 -7.05 17.50 -15.26
C LEU A 151 -8.51 17.14 -15.57
N SER A 152 -9.36 17.06 -14.54
CA SER A 152 -10.78 16.68 -14.69
C SER A 152 -11.62 17.76 -15.39
N SER A 153 -11.25 19.03 -15.24
CA SER A 153 -11.94 20.16 -15.89
C SER A 153 -11.71 20.21 -17.41
N GLN A 154 -10.68 19.51 -17.92
CA GLN A 154 -10.34 19.44 -19.35
C GLN A 154 -11.01 18.26 -20.06
N ASP A 155 -11.33 17.17 -19.35
CA ASP A 155 -12.06 16.02 -19.87
C ASP A 155 -13.59 16.26 -19.79
N THR A 156 -14.12 17.25 -20.52
CA THR A 156 -15.59 17.50 -20.64
C THR A 156 -16.25 16.56 -21.66
N GLY A 157 -16.11 15.24 -21.44
CA GLY A 157 -16.74 14.19 -22.25
C GLY A 157 -17.54 13.22 -21.40
N ASN A 158 -18.88 13.35 -21.44
CA ASN A 158 -19.92 12.43 -20.94
C ASN A 158 -19.75 11.82 -19.53
N ILE A 159 -20.44 12.43 -18.56
CA ILE A 159 -20.74 11.80 -17.27
C ILE A 159 -21.86 10.78 -17.49
N ASP A 160 -21.50 9.51 -17.70
CA ASP A 160 -22.46 8.41 -17.63
C ASP A 160 -22.80 8.09 -16.16
N VAL A 161 -24.10 8.03 -15.89
CA VAL A 161 -24.67 7.70 -14.57
C VAL A 161 -24.39 6.23 -14.27
N PRO A 162 -23.91 5.87 -13.07
CA PRO A 162 -23.60 4.46 -12.76
C PRO A 162 -24.88 3.62 -12.69
N THR A 163 -25.05 2.69 -13.63
CA THR A 163 -26.06 1.62 -13.53
C THR A 163 -25.60 0.51 -12.58
N LYS A 164 -26.54 0.02 -11.76
CA LYS A 164 -26.35 -1.02 -10.75
C LYS A 164 -25.63 -2.26 -11.33
N ALA A 165 -24.41 -2.52 -10.86
CA ALA A 165 -23.67 -3.73 -11.17
C ALA A 165 -24.45 -4.96 -10.67
N LYS A 166 -24.88 -5.83 -11.59
CA LYS A 166 -25.42 -7.15 -11.23
C LYS A 166 -24.28 -8.04 -10.76
N ARG A 167 -24.37 -8.52 -9.52
CA ARG A 167 -23.54 -9.61 -8.99
C ARG A 167 -23.65 -10.80 -9.95
N ARG A 168 -22.57 -11.13 -10.67
CA ARG A 168 -22.52 -12.25 -11.61
C ARG A 168 -21.55 -13.31 -11.11
N LYS A 169 -21.98 -14.57 -11.24
CA LYS A 169 -21.26 -15.77 -10.80
C LYS A 169 -19.88 -15.85 -11.46
N ILE A 170 -18.88 -16.09 -10.62
CA ILE A 170 -17.51 -16.40 -10.99
C ILE A 170 -17.50 -17.77 -11.67
N ASP A 171 -16.86 -17.85 -12.83
CA ASP A 171 -16.56 -19.13 -13.48
C ASP A 171 -15.49 -19.83 -12.61
N THR A 172 -15.91 -20.90 -11.96
CA THR A 172 -15.08 -21.69 -11.04
C THR A 172 -14.61 -22.92 -11.79
N THR A 173 -13.65 -22.73 -12.71
CA THR A 173 -12.81 -23.86 -13.15
C THR A 173 -11.75 -24.06 -12.07
N PRO A 174 -11.82 -25.13 -11.26
CA PRO A 174 -10.81 -25.39 -10.26
C PRO A 174 -9.50 -25.72 -10.98
N SER A 175 -8.45 -24.95 -10.70
CA SER A 175 -7.09 -25.38 -10.99
C SER A 175 -6.83 -26.60 -10.09
N HIS A 176 -6.70 -27.78 -10.70
CA HIS A 176 -6.52 -29.08 -10.03
C HIS A 176 -5.09 -29.29 -9.49
N THR A 177 -4.37 -28.22 -9.18
CA THR A 177 -3.03 -28.34 -8.63
C THR A 177 -3.15 -28.78 -7.16
N PRO A 178 -2.58 -29.94 -6.77
CA PRO A 178 -2.61 -30.35 -5.38
C PRO A 178 -1.83 -29.31 -4.55
N LEU A 179 -2.47 -28.80 -3.50
CA LEU A 179 -1.85 -27.88 -2.55
C LEU A 179 -1.58 -28.61 -1.25
N LEU A 180 -0.60 -28.12 -0.49
CA LEU A 180 -0.38 -28.54 0.88
C LEU A 180 -1.46 -27.90 1.79
N PHE A 181 -2.60 -28.58 1.93
CA PHE A 181 -3.72 -28.15 2.78
C PHE A 181 -3.48 -28.47 4.26
N ALA A 182 -4.05 -27.65 5.14
CA ALA A 182 -4.12 -28.00 6.57
C ALA A 182 -5.22 -29.05 6.84
N PRO A 183 -5.06 -29.91 7.85
CA PRO A 183 -6.07 -30.92 8.19
C PRO A 183 -7.20 -30.37 9.07
N ASN A 184 -7.01 -29.24 9.77
CA ASN A 184 -8.00 -28.70 10.71
C ASN A 184 -8.61 -27.38 10.21
N PRO A 185 -9.87 -27.08 10.54
CA PRO A 185 -10.47 -25.79 10.23
C PRO A 185 -10.06 -24.70 11.24
N ILE A 186 -9.98 -23.44 10.78
CA ILE A 186 -9.96 -22.28 11.68
C ILE A 186 -11.34 -22.13 12.34
N LEU A 187 -11.37 -21.81 13.64
CA LEU A 187 -12.60 -21.59 14.39
C LEU A 187 -13.45 -20.46 13.75
N VAL A 188 -14.74 -20.73 13.54
CA VAL A 188 -15.71 -19.72 13.13
C VAL A 188 -16.66 -19.52 14.30
N LEU A 189 -16.79 -18.28 14.78
CA LEU A 189 -17.74 -17.97 15.86
C LEU A 189 -19.13 -17.74 15.28
N ASP A 190 -20.15 -18.26 15.98
CA ASP A 190 -21.56 -18.15 15.59
C ASP A 190 -22.15 -16.75 15.87
N HIS A 191 -21.44 -15.92 16.64
CA HIS A 191 -21.79 -14.54 16.96
C HIS A 191 -20.56 -13.64 16.95
N PHE A 192 -20.79 -12.33 17.00
CA PHE A 192 -19.71 -11.34 17.12
C PHE A 192 -19.43 -11.10 18.61
N PRO A 193 -18.27 -11.55 19.14
CA PRO A 193 -17.97 -11.44 20.55
C PRO A 193 -17.85 -9.97 20.95
N SER A 194 -18.25 -9.64 22.18
CA SER A 194 -17.92 -8.33 22.75
C SER A 194 -16.40 -8.20 22.94
N VAL A 195 -15.88 -6.98 23.13
CA VAL A 195 -14.45 -6.80 23.44
C VAL A 195 -14.07 -7.54 24.72
N GLU A 196 -14.95 -7.56 25.74
CA GLU A 196 -14.76 -8.30 26.99
C GLU A 196 -14.62 -9.81 26.74
N GLU A 197 -15.55 -10.38 25.97
CA GLU A 197 -15.53 -11.81 25.60
C GLU A 197 -14.30 -12.16 24.76
N TYR A 198 -13.93 -11.31 23.80
CA TYR A 198 -12.70 -11.47 23.03
C TYR A 198 -11.46 -11.54 23.93
N LEU A 199 -11.35 -10.63 24.90
CA LEU A 199 -10.22 -10.55 25.83
C LEU A 199 -10.20 -11.73 26.83
N GLN A 200 -11.36 -12.29 27.19
CA GLN A 200 -11.44 -13.40 28.15
C GLN A 200 -11.26 -14.77 27.49
N ASP A 201 -11.90 -14.98 26.34
CA ASP A 201 -12.12 -16.33 25.80
C ASP A 201 -11.38 -16.60 24.47
N HIS A 202 -10.86 -15.57 23.79
CA HIS A 202 -10.38 -15.69 22.41
C HIS A 202 -8.99 -15.08 22.12
N LEU A 203 -8.22 -14.68 23.14
CA LEU A 203 -6.90 -14.07 22.95
C LEU A 203 -5.84 -14.99 22.34
N SER A 204 -5.90 -16.28 22.62
CA SER A 204 -4.82 -17.23 22.31
C SER A 204 -4.99 -17.98 21.00
N HIS A 205 -6.17 -17.92 20.36
CA HIS A 205 -6.50 -18.70 19.17
C HIS A 205 -7.11 -17.83 18.07
N PRO A 206 -6.77 -18.08 16.79
CA PRO A 206 -7.35 -17.37 15.67
C PRO A 206 -8.82 -17.78 15.48
N PHE A 207 -9.65 -16.82 15.10
CA PHE A 207 -11.06 -17.08 14.79
C PHE A 207 -11.56 -16.18 13.66
N ILE A 208 -12.67 -16.60 13.04
CA ILE A 208 -13.32 -15.91 11.92
C ILE A 208 -14.72 -15.47 12.32
N LEU A 209 -15.03 -14.21 12.02
CA LEU A 209 -16.36 -13.61 12.09
C LEU A 209 -16.91 -13.45 10.67
N ARG A 210 -17.85 -14.32 10.30
CA ARG A 210 -18.43 -14.32 8.95
C ARG A 210 -19.31 -13.10 8.72
N GLY A 211 -19.07 -12.41 7.61
CA GLY A 211 -19.85 -11.24 7.20
C GLY A 211 -19.77 -10.03 8.13
N TYR A 212 -18.83 -9.97 9.07
CA TYR A 212 -18.68 -8.86 10.02
C TYR A 212 -18.67 -7.49 9.35
N LEU A 213 -17.92 -7.34 8.24
CA LEU A 213 -17.77 -6.08 7.52
C LEU A 213 -19.00 -5.70 6.68
N LYS A 214 -19.95 -6.63 6.49
CA LYS A 214 -21.24 -6.34 5.82
C LYS A 214 -22.24 -5.65 6.75
N GLY A 215 -21.84 -5.40 7.99
CA GLY A 215 -22.64 -4.73 9.01
C GLY A 215 -23.39 -5.70 9.92
N SER A 216 -23.68 -5.23 11.11
CA SER A 216 -24.39 -5.93 12.18
C SER A 216 -25.30 -4.95 12.92
N ALA A 217 -25.96 -5.41 14.00
CA ALA A 217 -26.66 -4.51 14.90
C ALA A 217 -25.72 -3.54 15.66
N SER A 218 -24.45 -3.91 15.83
CA SER A 218 -23.44 -3.17 16.60
C SER A 218 -22.35 -2.51 15.74
N SER A 219 -22.25 -2.82 14.45
CA SER A 219 -21.22 -2.28 13.55
C SER A 219 -21.79 -1.91 12.19
N PRO A 220 -21.51 -0.70 11.65
CA PRO A 220 -21.96 -0.31 10.33
C PRO A 220 -21.29 -1.15 9.23
N ALA A 221 -22.02 -1.37 8.13
CA ALA A 221 -21.45 -2.02 6.96
C ALA A 221 -20.36 -1.14 6.33
N TRP A 222 -19.23 -1.74 5.96
CA TRP A 222 -18.20 -1.06 5.17
C TRP A 222 -18.69 -0.83 3.74
N PRO A 223 -18.78 0.43 3.27
CA PRO A 223 -19.03 0.71 1.86
C PRO A 223 -18.06 -0.04 0.92
N ALA A 224 -16.82 -0.25 1.36
CA ALA A 224 -15.76 -0.94 0.63
C ALA A 224 -16.18 -2.32 0.10
N CYS A 225 -16.96 -3.10 0.89
CA CYS A 225 -17.44 -4.42 0.49
C CYS A 225 -18.32 -4.43 -0.77
N SER A 226 -18.82 -3.27 -1.18
CA SER A 226 -19.57 -3.09 -2.43
C SER A 226 -18.79 -2.27 -3.45
N ARG A 227 -18.21 -1.14 -3.03
CA ARG A 227 -17.65 -0.12 -3.91
C ARG A 227 -16.32 -0.55 -4.53
N TRP A 228 -15.46 -1.22 -3.77
CA TRP A 228 -14.10 -1.54 -4.24
C TRP A 228 -14.05 -2.65 -5.28
N SER A 229 -15.18 -3.33 -5.54
CA SER A 229 -15.28 -4.25 -6.68
C SER A 229 -15.35 -3.55 -8.05
N SER A 230 -15.61 -2.23 -8.06
CA SER A 230 -15.73 -1.43 -9.29
C SER A 230 -14.42 -0.70 -9.59
N ALA A 231 -13.82 -1.02 -10.74
CA ALA A 231 -12.66 -0.31 -11.26
C ALA A 231 -12.96 1.20 -11.39
N ASP A 232 -14.12 1.54 -11.95
CA ASP A 232 -14.50 2.94 -12.20
C ASP A 232 -14.68 3.72 -10.90
N TYR A 233 -15.21 3.08 -9.85
CA TYR A 233 -15.25 3.68 -8.52
C TYR A 233 -13.83 4.00 -8.02
N LEU A 234 -12.94 3.00 -8.05
CA LEU A 234 -11.57 3.14 -7.56
C LEU A 234 -10.81 4.22 -8.34
N LEU A 235 -10.89 4.21 -9.68
CA LEU A 235 -10.24 5.20 -10.55
C LEU A 235 -10.75 6.62 -10.29
N ARG A 236 -12.06 6.79 -10.11
CA ARG A 236 -12.65 8.10 -9.79
C ARG A 236 -12.25 8.58 -8.40
N THR A 237 -12.20 7.68 -7.41
CA THR A 237 -11.87 8.02 -6.03
C THR A 237 -10.39 8.34 -5.85
N VAL A 238 -9.50 7.60 -6.51
CA VAL A 238 -8.04 7.80 -6.46
C VAL A 238 -7.60 8.99 -7.33
N GLY A 239 -8.30 9.21 -8.44
CA GLY A 239 -8.04 10.26 -9.40
C GLY A 239 -6.87 9.96 -10.35
N PRO A 240 -6.69 10.77 -11.41
CA PRO A 240 -5.67 10.52 -12.43
C PRO A 240 -4.24 10.75 -11.94
N GLY A 241 -3.28 10.06 -12.56
CA GLY A 241 -1.84 10.28 -12.35
C GLY A 241 -1.25 9.59 -11.13
N ARG A 242 -2.07 8.96 -10.29
CA ARG A 242 -1.58 8.26 -9.09
C ARG A 242 -0.77 7.03 -9.43
N VAL A 243 0.29 6.80 -8.65
CA VAL A 243 1.18 5.64 -8.80
C VAL A 243 1.26 4.88 -7.49
N ILE A 244 1.53 3.58 -7.53
CA ILE A 244 1.64 2.74 -6.33
C ILE A 244 2.84 1.81 -6.41
N PRO A 245 3.45 1.44 -5.26
CA PRO A 245 4.50 0.43 -5.22
C PRO A 245 3.91 -0.97 -5.33
N VAL A 246 4.46 -1.81 -6.19
CA VAL A 246 4.06 -3.20 -6.36
C VAL A 246 5.27 -4.10 -6.34
N GLU A 247 5.10 -5.29 -5.78
CA GLU A 247 5.98 -6.41 -5.97
C GLU A 247 5.65 -7.10 -7.30
N ILE A 248 6.66 -7.48 -8.06
CA ILE A 248 6.53 -8.24 -9.31
C ILE A 248 7.33 -9.53 -9.16
N GLY A 249 6.69 -10.66 -9.42
CA GLY A 249 7.22 -12.00 -9.13
C GLY A 249 6.22 -12.81 -8.31
N LYS A 250 6.40 -14.14 -8.26
CA LYS A 250 5.43 -15.04 -7.60
C LYS A 250 5.42 -14.88 -6.08
N ALA A 251 6.62 -14.79 -5.50
CA ALA A 251 6.79 -14.62 -4.07
C ALA A 251 8.09 -13.84 -3.79
N TYR A 252 8.16 -13.21 -2.63
CA TYR A 252 9.31 -12.38 -2.20
C TYR A 252 10.60 -13.19 -1.94
N ASP A 253 10.49 -14.52 -1.89
CA ASP A 253 11.60 -15.47 -1.79
C ASP A 253 12.08 -16.01 -3.15
N ASP A 254 11.50 -15.53 -4.26
CA ASP A 254 11.82 -15.96 -5.62
C ASP A 254 12.93 -15.09 -6.26
N ILE A 255 13.75 -15.68 -7.13
CA ILE A 255 14.92 -15.01 -7.74
C ILE A 255 14.54 -13.89 -8.72
N ASP A 256 13.34 -14.01 -9.30
CA ASP A 256 12.78 -13.04 -10.25
C ASP A 256 11.96 -11.94 -9.55
N TRP A 257 11.95 -11.91 -8.21
CA TRP A 257 11.22 -10.89 -7.45
C TRP A 257 11.87 -9.51 -7.57
N SER A 258 11.05 -8.49 -7.79
CA SER A 258 11.46 -7.08 -7.79
C SER A 258 10.34 -6.16 -7.29
N GLN A 259 10.68 -4.90 -7.02
CA GLN A 259 9.71 -3.85 -6.70
C GLN A 259 9.67 -2.80 -7.81
N GLN A 260 8.47 -2.36 -8.19
CA GLN A 260 8.25 -1.32 -9.17
C GLN A 260 7.19 -0.32 -8.71
N ILE A 261 7.22 0.90 -9.26
CA ILE A 261 6.20 1.92 -9.01
C ILE A 261 5.46 2.21 -10.31
N ILE A 262 4.25 1.65 -10.39
CA ILE A 262 3.42 1.65 -11.60
C ILE A 262 2.21 2.56 -11.45
N PRO A 263 1.61 3.05 -12.55
CA PRO A 263 0.33 3.76 -12.51
C PRO A 263 -0.78 2.91 -11.86
N PHE A 264 -1.62 3.53 -11.03
CA PHE A 264 -2.74 2.84 -10.38
C PHE A 264 -3.75 2.27 -11.39
N THR A 265 -3.90 2.92 -12.54
CA THR A 265 -4.71 2.43 -13.67
C THR A 265 -4.18 1.12 -14.23
N GLU A 266 -2.88 1.03 -14.47
CA GLU A 266 -2.20 -0.18 -14.94
C GLU A 266 -2.32 -1.29 -13.90
N PHE A 267 -2.14 -0.94 -12.63
CA PHE A 267 -2.29 -1.86 -11.51
C PHE A 267 -3.66 -2.54 -11.48
N LEU A 268 -4.75 -1.77 -11.51
CA LEU A 268 -6.10 -2.35 -11.48
C LEU A 268 -6.34 -3.28 -12.67
N HIS A 269 -5.92 -2.88 -13.87
CA HIS A 269 -6.03 -3.70 -15.06
C HIS A 269 -5.33 -5.05 -14.88
N ARG A 270 -4.04 -5.02 -14.52
CA ARG A 270 -3.24 -6.24 -14.35
C ARG A 270 -3.68 -7.08 -13.13
N ALA A 271 -4.25 -6.46 -12.09
CA ALA A 271 -4.86 -7.18 -10.96
C ALA A 271 -6.18 -7.88 -11.33
N GLY A 272 -6.72 -7.66 -12.53
CA GLY A 272 -7.91 -8.33 -13.04
C GLY A 272 -9.23 -7.57 -12.80
N PHE A 273 -9.17 -6.28 -12.44
CA PHE A 273 -10.35 -5.44 -12.40
C PHE A 273 -10.89 -5.20 -13.80
N LYS A 274 -12.20 -5.38 -13.99
CA LYS A 274 -12.89 -5.11 -15.25
C LYS A 274 -13.38 -3.67 -15.25
N SER A 275 -12.97 -2.86 -16.22
CA SER A 275 -13.57 -1.56 -16.51
C SER A 275 -14.33 -1.64 -17.84
N ASP A 276 -15.47 -0.94 -17.91
CA ASP A 276 -16.27 -0.81 -19.13
C ASP A 276 -15.59 0.12 -20.16
N ALA A 277 -14.74 1.04 -19.67
CA ALA A 277 -13.86 1.85 -20.50
C ALA A 277 -12.63 1.02 -20.89
N ARG A 278 -12.78 0.17 -21.91
CA ARG A 278 -11.63 -0.40 -22.64
C ARG A 278 -10.93 0.70 -23.43
N ASP A 279 -10.34 1.66 -22.74
CA ASP A 279 -9.26 2.40 -23.35
C ASP A 279 -8.13 1.44 -23.61
N LYS A 280 -7.62 1.52 -24.84
CA LYS A 280 -6.54 0.73 -25.41
C LYS A 280 -5.27 0.97 -24.60
N ILE A 281 -5.16 0.39 -23.41
CA ILE A 281 -3.87 0.22 -22.77
C ILE A 281 -3.13 -0.74 -23.69
N ALA A 282 -2.13 -0.22 -24.39
CA ALA A 282 -1.28 -1.04 -25.24
C ALA A 282 -0.70 -2.14 -24.36
N SER A 283 -1.02 -3.40 -24.70
CA SER A 283 -0.51 -4.59 -24.04
C SER A 283 1.01 -4.47 -23.94
N THR A 284 1.52 -4.29 -22.72
CA THR A 284 2.96 -4.32 -22.49
C THR A 284 3.44 -5.77 -22.52
N PRO A 285 4.70 -6.04 -22.93
CA PRO A 285 5.16 -7.41 -23.19
C PRO A 285 5.19 -8.36 -21.98
N ASP A 286 4.97 -7.85 -20.76
CA ASP A 286 5.14 -8.57 -19.48
C ASP A 286 3.84 -8.62 -18.64
N GLU A 287 2.68 -8.72 -19.33
CA GLU A 287 1.37 -8.89 -18.67
C GLU A 287 1.23 -10.23 -17.90
N SER A 288 2.12 -11.20 -18.12
CA SER A 288 2.03 -12.52 -17.48
C SER A 288 2.58 -12.56 -16.05
N SER A 289 3.46 -11.63 -15.68
CA SER A 289 4.12 -11.68 -14.37
C SER A 289 3.14 -11.25 -13.27
N PRO A 290 2.94 -12.09 -12.22
CA PRO A 290 2.06 -11.74 -11.11
C PRO A 290 2.58 -10.49 -10.42
N LEU A 291 1.64 -9.66 -9.99
CA LEU A 291 1.92 -8.41 -9.32
C LEU A 291 1.16 -8.35 -8.01
N TYR A 292 1.75 -7.70 -7.03
CA TYR A 292 1.13 -7.61 -5.73
C TYR A 292 1.41 -6.28 -5.04
N LEU A 293 0.35 -5.57 -4.68
CA LEU A 293 0.44 -4.51 -3.68
C LEU A 293 0.49 -5.20 -2.32
N ALA A 294 1.67 -5.30 -1.73
CA ALA A 294 1.91 -5.98 -0.46
C ALA A 294 2.18 -4.96 0.64
N GLN A 295 1.54 -5.14 1.80
CA GLN A 295 1.87 -4.45 3.04
C GLN A 295 1.99 -2.92 2.91
N TYR A 296 1.11 -2.30 2.11
CA TYR A 296 1.22 -0.88 1.81
C TYR A 296 0.20 -0.06 2.60
N ALA A 297 0.65 1.00 3.26
CA ALA A 297 -0.20 1.97 3.95
C ALA A 297 -0.97 2.87 2.95
N LEU A 298 -1.81 2.26 2.12
CA LEU A 298 -2.48 2.91 0.99
C LEU A 298 -3.30 4.13 1.41
N PHE A 299 -3.87 4.14 2.61
CA PHE A 299 -4.69 5.25 3.10
C PHE A 299 -3.87 6.50 3.43
N ASP A 300 -2.58 6.37 3.73
CA ASP A 300 -1.69 7.53 3.84
C ASP A 300 -1.51 8.24 2.50
N GLN A 301 -1.58 7.47 1.41
CA GLN A 301 -1.51 7.99 0.06
C GLN A 301 -2.90 8.43 -0.45
N VAL A 302 -3.95 7.65 -0.21
CA VAL A 302 -5.31 7.88 -0.72
C VAL A 302 -6.33 7.81 0.43
N PRO A 303 -6.43 8.87 1.25
CA PRO A 303 -7.34 8.91 2.40
C PRO A 303 -8.82 8.85 2.00
N GLU A 304 -9.16 9.14 0.74
CA GLU A 304 -10.51 8.98 0.21
C GLU A 304 -11.02 7.54 0.28
N LEU A 305 -10.14 6.55 0.12
CA LEU A 305 -10.50 5.13 0.23
C LEU A 305 -10.77 4.74 1.69
N GLU A 306 -10.07 5.34 2.65
CA GLU A 306 -10.28 5.06 4.08
C GLU A 306 -11.71 5.39 4.53
N LYS A 307 -12.35 6.38 3.89
CA LYS A 307 -13.75 6.77 4.15
C LYS A 307 -14.77 5.66 3.85
N ASP A 308 -14.36 4.59 3.16
CA ASP A 308 -15.18 3.42 2.87
C ASP A 308 -15.05 2.29 3.91
N ILE A 309 -14.26 2.50 4.96
CA ILE A 309 -14.04 1.51 6.03
C ILE A 309 -14.24 2.15 7.41
N SER A 310 -14.29 1.32 8.45
CA SER A 310 -14.30 1.74 9.84
C SER A 310 -13.45 0.79 10.67
N PHE A 311 -12.79 1.27 11.72
CA PHE A 311 -11.97 0.42 12.57
C PHE A 311 -12.85 -0.47 13.47
N PRO A 312 -12.69 -1.81 13.44
CA PRO A 312 -13.37 -2.69 14.39
C PRO A 312 -12.96 -2.39 15.83
N ASP A 313 -13.89 -2.45 16.78
CA ASP A 313 -13.61 -2.14 18.21
C ASP A 313 -12.46 -2.98 18.79
N TYR A 314 -12.25 -4.19 18.27
CA TYR A 314 -11.16 -5.07 18.70
C TYR A 314 -9.78 -4.42 18.56
N VAL A 315 -9.56 -3.52 17.60
CA VAL A 315 -8.26 -2.87 17.40
C VAL A 315 -7.89 -1.91 18.54
N TRP A 316 -8.87 -1.53 19.37
CA TRP A 316 -8.69 -0.65 20.53
C TRP A 316 -8.67 -1.42 21.86
N SER A 317 -8.68 -2.75 21.81
CA SER A 317 -8.77 -3.61 22.99
C SER A 317 -7.45 -3.74 23.77
N ASN A 318 -6.32 -3.39 23.15
CA ASN A 318 -4.97 -3.47 23.73
C ASN A 318 -4.70 -4.82 24.44
N PRO A 319 -4.70 -5.94 23.69
CA PRO A 319 -4.54 -7.26 24.28
C PRO A 319 -3.17 -7.38 24.97
N PRO A 320 -3.09 -8.11 26.10
CA PRO A 320 -1.81 -8.34 26.75
C PRO A 320 -0.87 -9.15 25.84
N ALA A 321 0.44 -8.94 25.99
CA ALA A 321 1.44 -9.72 25.26
C ALA A 321 1.22 -11.23 25.52
N PRO A 322 1.16 -12.08 24.48
CA PRO A 322 1.01 -13.52 24.68
C PRO A 322 2.19 -14.10 25.48
N GLY A 323 1.91 -15.04 26.38
CA GLY A 323 2.92 -15.67 27.22
C GLY A 323 4.05 -16.36 26.43
N ASP A 324 3.72 -16.91 25.25
CA ASP A 324 4.66 -17.60 24.36
C ASP A 324 5.47 -16.65 23.48
N THR A 325 5.12 -15.36 23.43
CA THR A 325 5.82 -14.32 22.66
C THR A 325 6.08 -13.08 23.51
N PRO A 326 6.88 -13.18 24.60
CA PRO A 326 7.09 -12.08 25.54
C PRO A 326 7.88 -10.91 24.93
N SER A 327 8.54 -11.11 23.79
CA SER A 327 9.23 -10.06 23.03
C SER A 327 8.31 -9.27 22.09
N TYR A 328 7.04 -9.68 21.94
CA TYR A 328 6.09 -8.94 21.13
C TYR A 328 5.85 -7.55 21.74
N THR A 329 5.91 -6.54 20.89
CA THR A 329 5.52 -5.18 21.24
C THR A 329 4.44 -4.72 20.26
N PRO A 330 3.34 -4.13 20.76
CA PRO A 330 2.34 -3.54 19.89
C PRO A 330 2.96 -2.38 19.09
N PRO A 331 2.31 -1.94 18.00
CA PRO A 331 2.80 -0.83 17.21
C PRO A 331 3.13 0.40 18.07
N GLN A 332 4.32 0.95 17.89
CA GLN A 332 4.81 2.09 18.67
C GLN A 332 4.47 3.45 18.05
N ASN A 333 3.63 3.48 17.01
CA ASN A 333 3.17 4.74 16.43
C ASN A 333 2.13 5.40 17.35
N ASN A 334 1.84 6.68 17.12
CA ASN A 334 0.97 7.47 18.00
C ASN A 334 -0.42 6.87 18.20
N ASP A 335 -0.92 6.16 17.19
CA ASP A 335 -2.25 5.56 17.19
C ASP A 335 -2.25 4.12 17.72
N GLY A 336 -1.08 3.51 17.96
CA GLY A 336 -0.97 2.10 18.33
C GLY A 336 -1.51 1.12 17.28
N LEU A 337 -1.63 1.56 16.03
CA LEU A 337 -2.33 0.84 14.96
C LEU A 337 -1.59 0.97 13.64
N ILE A 338 -1.28 -0.14 12.98
CA ILE A 338 -0.75 -0.16 11.61
C ILE A 338 -1.80 -0.72 10.66
N VAL A 339 -2.16 0.05 9.65
CA VAL A 339 -3.15 -0.33 8.63
C VAL A 339 -2.46 -0.52 7.30
N ASN A 340 -2.56 -1.73 6.76
CA ASN A 340 -1.98 -2.07 5.46
C ASN A 340 -3.05 -2.59 4.51
N VAL A 341 -2.89 -2.29 3.23
CA VAL A 341 -3.71 -2.79 2.15
C VAL A 341 -2.92 -3.82 1.37
N TRP A 342 -3.63 -4.86 0.95
CA TRP A 342 -3.08 -5.93 0.14
C TRP A 342 -3.96 -6.19 -1.06
N VAL A 343 -3.40 -6.14 -2.27
CA VAL A 343 -4.18 -6.30 -3.50
C VAL A 343 -3.39 -7.08 -4.54
N GLY A 344 -3.97 -8.18 -5.01
CA GLY A 344 -3.36 -9.04 -6.02
C GLY A 344 -4.39 -9.60 -6.99
N SER A 345 -3.90 -10.11 -8.11
CA SER A 345 -4.70 -10.91 -9.02
C SER A 345 -5.06 -12.26 -8.41
N GLY A 346 -6.27 -12.75 -8.68
CA GLY A 346 -6.72 -14.06 -8.16
C GLY A 346 -6.05 -15.27 -8.82
N ASN A 347 -5.23 -15.06 -9.85
CA ASN A 347 -4.49 -16.14 -10.50
C ASN A 347 -3.36 -16.67 -9.58
N ASN A 348 -3.72 -17.58 -8.68
CA ASN A 348 -2.98 -18.74 -8.13
C ASN A 348 -1.50 -18.64 -7.69
N GLU A 349 -0.81 -17.51 -7.77
CA GLU A 349 0.65 -17.47 -7.51
C GLU A 349 1.06 -16.49 -6.41
N ILE A 350 0.16 -15.63 -5.93
CA ILE A 350 0.49 -14.60 -4.93
C ILE A 350 0.23 -15.11 -3.51
N ILE A 351 1.28 -15.14 -2.67
CA ILE A 351 1.23 -15.62 -1.28
C ILE A 351 1.58 -14.51 -0.28
N SER A 352 0.71 -14.20 0.68
CA SER A 352 0.93 -13.10 1.68
C SER A 352 -0.27 -12.81 2.64
N PRO A 353 -0.11 -12.03 3.74
CA PRO A 353 -1.04 -11.90 4.90
C PRO A 353 -2.48 -11.29 4.71
N ALA A 354 -3.32 -11.34 5.79
CA ALA A 354 -4.83 -11.38 5.80
C ALA A 354 -5.56 -10.06 6.07
N HIS A 355 -6.68 -9.79 5.37
CA HIS A 355 -8.15 -10.03 5.64
C HIS A 355 -8.83 -10.12 4.24
N THR A 356 -10.17 -10.08 4.02
CA THR A 356 -10.71 -10.02 2.63
C THR A 356 -11.94 -9.12 2.46
N VAL A 357 -11.79 -8.08 1.65
CA VAL A 357 -12.85 -7.11 1.27
C VAL A 357 -13.42 -7.44 -0.12
N VAL A 358 -12.55 -7.78 -1.08
CA VAL A 358 -12.91 -8.22 -2.43
C VAL A 358 -12.21 -9.54 -2.71
N GLY A 359 -12.86 -10.44 -3.46
CA GLY A 359 -12.31 -11.76 -3.78
C GLY A 359 -12.36 -12.74 -2.61
N TYR A 360 -11.63 -13.85 -2.73
CA TYR A 360 -11.53 -14.88 -1.69
C TYR A 360 -10.04 -15.09 -1.37
N LYS A 361 -9.72 -15.35 -0.11
CA LYS A 361 -8.38 -15.74 0.30
C LYS A 361 -8.41 -17.03 1.11
N ARG A 362 -7.66 -18.03 0.68
CA ARG A 362 -7.33 -19.18 1.53
C ARG A 362 -6.26 -18.77 2.52
N VAL A 363 -6.44 -19.12 3.78
CA VAL A 363 -5.51 -18.85 4.88
C VAL A 363 -5.12 -20.18 5.50
N TRP A 364 -3.82 -20.39 5.67
CA TRP A 364 -3.20 -21.48 6.40
C TRP A 364 -2.49 -20.91 7.62
N LEU A 365 -2.68 -21.51 8.80
CA LEU A 365 -2.10 -21.07 10.06
C LEU A 365 -1.40 -22.22 10.78
N ALA A 366 -0.38 -21.93 11.57
CA ALA A 366 0.15 -22.83 12.59
C ALA A 366 0.48 -22.06 13.89
N PRO A 367 0.29 -22.70 15.05
CA PRO A 367 0.50 -22.05 16.33
C PRO A 367 1.97 -21.66 16.55
N PRO A 368 2.26 -20.66 17.40
CA PRO A 368 3.64 -20.24 17.69
C PRO A 368 4.53 -21.39 18.20
N SER A 369 3.96 -22.35 18.92
CA SER A 369 4.63 -23.57 19.42
C SER A 369 5.30 -24.40 18.31
N CYS A 370 4.81 -24.31 17.08
CA CYS A 370 5.37 -25.01 15.94
C CYS A 370 6.67 -24.39 15.39
N GLY A 371 7.07 -23.20 15.85
CA GLY A 371 8.13 -22.40 15.21
C GLY A 371 9.46 -23.13 15.00
N LEU A 372 9.88 -23.99 15.93
CA LEU A 372 11.13 -24.77 15.81
C LEU A 372 11.09 -25.83 14.71
N HIS A 373 9.90 -26.17 14.21
CA HIS A 373 9.67 -27.22 13.20
C HIS A 373 9.18 -26.64 11.87
N MET A 374 9.21 -25.30 11.71
CA MET A 374 8.76 -24.60 10.50
C MET A 374 9.82 -24.55 9.39
N TYR A 375 11.05 -25.02 9.63
CA TYR A 375 12.17 -24.94 8.69
C TYR A 375 12.37 -23.50 8.18
N ALA A 376 12.61 -22.58 9.10
CA ALA A 376 12.73 -21.17 8.76
C ALA A 376 13.97 -20.88 7.89
N TYR A 377 13.92 -19.81 7.08
CA TYR A 377 15.12 -19.21 6.50
C TYR A 377 16.05 -18.71 7.63
N GLY A 378 17.35 -18.67 7.41
CA GLY A 378 18.33 -18.33 8.47
C GLY A 378 18.67 -19.45 9.45
N ASP A 379 17.82 -20.48 9.57
CA ASP A 379 18.10 -21.65 10.40
C ASP A 379 19.23 -22.48 9.75
N GLY A 380 20.39 -22.53 10.43
CA GLY A 380 21.63 -23.14 9.91
C GLY A 380 22.39 -22.30 8.88
N ALA A 381 22.15 -20.98 8.79
CA ALA A 381 22.85 -20.11 7.84
C ALA A 381 24.37 -20.04 8.09
N GLY A 382 25.15 -20.21 7.03
CA GLY A 382 26.61 -20.03 7.03
C GLY A 382 27.02 -18.61 6.60
N GLU A 383 28.28 -18.23 6.84
CA GLU A 383 28.82 -16.92 6.43
C GLU A 383 28.73 -16.66 4.91
N SER A 384 28.55 -17.70 4.09
CA SER A 384 28.41 -17.62 2.63
C SER A 384 26.98 -17.31 2.14
N ASP A 385 25.98 -17.37 3.02
CA ASP A 385 24.60 -17.17 2.61
C ASP A 385 24.28 -15.68 2.46
N GLY A 386 23.47 -15.33 1.45
CA GLY A 386 23.09 -13.94 1.20
C GLY A 386 22.38 -13.29 2.39
N ILE A 387 22.52 -11.98 2.53
CA ILE A 387 21.96 -11.19 3.64
C ILE A 387 20.45 -11.47 3.83
N ALA A 388 19.66 -11.51 2.76
CA ALA A 388 18.22 -11.80 2.85
C ALA A 388 17.92 -13.16 3.53
N TYR A 389 18.72 -14.19 3.24
CA TYR A 389 18.57 -15.52 3.83
C TYR A 389 18.85 -15.52 5.34
N GLN A 390 19.76 -14.66 5.80
CA GLN A 390 20.11 -14.55 7.23
C GLN A 390 19.06 -13.79 8.05
N TYR A 391 18.29 -12.87 7.43
CA TYR A 391 17.32 -12.03 8.14
C TYR A 391 15.86 -12.54 8.08
N MET A 392 15.54 -13.50 7.22
CA MET A 392 14.18 -14.06 7.05
C MET A 392 13.84 -15.18 8.06
N THR A 393 14.27 -15.05 9.31
CA THR A 393 14.12 -16.07 10.37
C THR A 393 12.69 -16.39 10.78
N ASN A 394 11.73 -15.57 10.35
CA ASN A 394 10.30 -15.73 10.54
C ASN A 394 9.56 -16.21 9.27
N THR A 395 10.28 -16.71 8.27
CA THR A 395 9.71 -17.21 7.00
C THR A 395 10.03 -18.69 6.84
N SER A 396 9.05 -19.53 6.49
CA SER A 396 9.23 -20.97 6.29
C SER A 396 9.72 -21.31 4.88
N LYS A 397 10.63 -22.28 4.75
CA LYS A 397 11.05 -22.88 3.47
C LYS A 397 10.04 -23.88 2.91
N VAL A 398 9.06 -24.32 3.71
CA VAL A 398 8.06 -25.30 3.28
C VAL A 398 7.10 -24.62 2.29
N PRO A 399 6.78 -25.25 1.14
CA PRO A 399 5.93 -24.66 0.09
C PRO A 399 4.44 -24.68 0.47
N ILE A 400 4.09 -24.03 1.58
CA ILE A 400 2.71 -23.94 2.11
C ILE A 400 1.84 -23.14 1.13
N LEU A 401 0.68 -23.71 0.76
CA LEU A 401 -0.24 -23.18 -0.26
C LEU A 401 0.35 -22.95 -1.67
N LYS A 402 1.60 -23.36 -1.90
CA LYS A 402 2.24 -23.43 -3.23
C LYS A 402 1.85 -24.77 -3.91
N PRO A 403 1.85 -24.83 -5.25
CA PRO A 403 1.82 -26.09 -6.00
C PRO A 403 2.84 -27.10 -5.47
N ILE A 404 2.44 -28.37 -5.32
CA ILE A 404 3.35 -29.47 -4.95
C ILE A 404 3.31 -30.58 -6.02
N ASP A 405 4.48 -31.10 -6.39
CA ASP A 405 4.58 -32.18 -7.38
C ASP A 405 4.51 -33.57 -6.73
N ASP A 406 5.17 -33.76 -5.58
CA ASP A 406 5.21 -35.03 -4.84
C ASP A 406 5.13 -34.81 -3.32
N PHE A 407 3.97 -35.16 -2.75
CA PHE A 407 3.73 -35.07 -1.32
C PHE A 407 4.67 -35.96 -0.49
N LYS A 408 5.02 -37.16 -0.96
CA LYS A 408 5.90 -38.08 -0.20
C LYS A 408 7.34 -37.60 -0.18
N GLN A 409 7.80 -37.03 -1.30
CA GLN A 409 9.10 -36.37 -1.34
C GLN A 409 9.14 -35.22 -0.33
N LEU A 410 8.09 -34.39 -0.30
CA LEU A 410 8.00 -33.26 0.62
C LEU A 410 8.01 -33.72 2.09
N GLN A 411 7.29 -34.79 2.41
CA GLN A 411 7.34 -35.42 3.74
C GLN A 411 8.74 -35.89 4.13
N THR A 412 9.51 -36.42 3.18
CA THR A 412 10.88 -36.85 3.42
C THR A 412 11.84 -35.67 3.60
N SER A 413 11.61 -34.57 2.89
CA SER A 413 12.43 -33.35 2.97
C SER A 413 12.18 -32.53 4.24
N TYR A 414 10.95 -32.55 4.76
CA TYR A 414 10.54 -31.75 5.93
C TYR A 414 9.85 -32.62 7.01
N PRO A 415 10.48 -33.69 7.51
CA PRO A 415 9.83 -34.67 8.37
C PRO A 415 9.24 -34.06 9.65
N GLU A 416 9.96 -33.17 10.33
CA GLU A 416 9.45 -32.54 11.56
C GLU A 416 8.24 -31.64 11.30
N PHE A 417 8.14 -31.04 10.10
CA PHE A 417 7.00 -30.23 9.73
C PHE A 417 5.76 -31.11 9.64
N PHE A 418 5.86 -32.26 8.98
CA PHE A 418 4.72 -33.17 8.84
C PHE A 418 4.37 -33.90 10.13
N ASP A 419 5.34 -34.12 11.02
CA ASP A 419 5.12 -34.79 12.30
C ASP A 419 4.62 -33.85 13.40
N ARG A 420 5.03 -32.58 13.38
CA ARG A 420 4.80 -31.62 14.48
C ARG A 420 3.98 -30.39 14.11
N VAL A 421 3.97 -29.98 12.84
CA VAL A 421 3.31 -28.73 12.40
C VAL A 421 2.02 -29.03 11.66
N TRP A 422 2.10 -29.83 10.60
CA TRP A 422 0.95 -30.14 9.75
C TRP A 422 -0.26 -30.65 10.56
N PRO A 423 -0.12 -31.55 11.57
CA PRO A 423 -1.26 -32.01 12.37
C PRO A 423 -1.91 -30.91 13.23
N GLU A 424 -1.17 -29.84 13.58
CA GLU A 424 -1.67 -28.69 14.36
C GLU A 424 -2.10 -27.52 13.47
N SER A 425 -1.82 -27.58 12.17
CA SER A 425 -2.13 -26.51 11.24
C SER A 425 -3.64 -26.35 11.01
N LEU A 426 -4.06 -25.11 10.78
CA LEU A 426 -5.44 -24.71 10.57
C LEU A 426 -5.61 -24.08 9.18
N GLU A 427 -6.79 -24.23 8.57
CA GLU A 427 -7.10 -23.59 7.30
C GLU A 427 -8.55 -23.07 7.24
N ALA A 428 -8.75 -22.00 6.49
CA ALA A 428 -10.07 -21.56 6.04
C ALA A 428 -9.98 -20.77 4.73
N ILE A 429 -11.13 -20.59 4.08
CA ILE A 429 -11.29 -19.58 3.02
C ILE A 429 -12.05 -18.39 3.63
N LEU A 430 -11.47 -17.21 3.56
CA LEU A 430 -12.11 -15.94 3.85
C LEU A 430 -12.88 -15.44 2.63
N GLU A 431 -14.13 -15.07 2.83
CA GLU A 431 -15.02 -14.52 1.81
C GLU A 431 -15.09 -12.99 1.91
N PRO A 432 -15.60 -12.29 0.87
CA PRO A 432 -15.82 -10.86 0.94
C PRO A 432 -16.68 -10.49 2.16
N GLY A 433 -16.12 -9.66 3.04
CA GLY A 433 -16.78 -9.13 4.21
C GLY A 433 -16.57 -9.94 5.49
N ASP A 434 -15.81 -11.02 5.44
CA ASP A 434 -15.37 -11.73 6.64
C ASP A 434 -14.23 -10.99 7.33
N MET A 435 -14.13 -11.15 8.65
CA MET A 435 -13.01 -10.69 9.45
C MET A 435 -12.37 -11.88 10.16
N MET A 436 -11.04 -11.96 10.14
CA MET A 436 -10.29 -12.93 10.92
C MET A 436 -9.51 -12.17 11.98
N VAL A 437 -9.55 -12.63 13.23
CA VAL A 437 -8.67 -12.14 14.29
C VAL A 437 -7.60 -13.19 14.50
N MET A 438 -6.34 -12.76 14.54
CA MET A 438 -5.19 -13.64 14.66
C MET A 438 -4.24 -13.11 15.73
N PRO A 439 -3.94 -13.90 16.78
CA PRO A 439 -2.99 -13.48 17.81
C PRO A 439 -1.56 -13.33 17.30
N PRO A 440 -0.70 -12.57 17.99
CA PRO A 440 0.73 -12.48 17.66
C PRO A 440 1.44 -13.84 17.66
N GLY A 441 2.48 -13.96 16.84
CA GLY A 441 3.35 -15.14 16.78
C GLY A 441 2.84 -16.30 15.93
N TRP A 442 1.58 -16.26 15.47
CA TRP A 442 1.04 -17.30 14.59
C TRP A 442 1.71 -17.27 13.21
N TRP A 443 2.19 -18.43 12.78
CA TRP A 443 2.68 -18.63 11.42
C TRP A 443 1.49 -18.62 10.47
N HIS A 444 1.64 -17.95 9.34
CA HIS A 444 0.56 -17.81 8.39
C HIS A 444 1.06 -17.77 6.95
N ALA A 445 0.29 -18.41 6.07
CA ALA A 445 0.43 -18.31 4.62
C ALA A 445 -0.96 -18.10 4.04
N MET A 446 -1.09 -17.29 3.00
CA MET A 446 -2.40 -17.07 2.39
C MET A 446 -2.27 -16.91 0.90
N ARG A 447 -3.34 -17.24 0.21
CA ARG A 447 -3.39 -17.28 -1.25
C ARG A 447 -4.73 -16.76 -1.73
N ALA A 448 -4.72 -15.92 -2.76
CA ALA A 448 -5.94 -15.51 -3.44
C ALA A 448 -6.61 -16.70 -4.16
N GLU A 449 -7.94 -16.76 -4.12
CA GLU A 449 -8.74 -17.83 -4.70
C GLU A 449 -9.71 -17.27 -5.75
N GLY A 450 -9.82 -17.97 -6.88
CA GLY A 450 -10.69 -17.63 -8.02
C GLY A 450 -10.05 -16.68 -9.04
N ALA A 451 -10.74 -16.40 -10.16
CA ALA A 451 -10.15 -15.66 -11.29
C ALA A 451 -10.23 -14.12 -11.19
N GLY A 452 -10.76 -13.57 -10.09
CA GLY A 452 -10.95 -12.11 -9.91
C GLY A 452 -9.92 -11.50 -8.96
N PRO A 453 -9.86 -10.16 -8.84
CA PRO A 453 -8.96 -9.51 -7.90
C PRO A 453 -9.30 -9.87 -6.45
N ALA A 454 -8.28 -9.95 -5.61
CA ALA A 454 -8.40 -10.07 -4.16
C ALA A 454 -7.88 -8.79 -3.51
N TRP A 455 -8.72 -8.14 -2.68
CA TRP A 455 -8.39 -6.91 -1.95
C TRP A 455 -8.63 -7.12 -0.47
N SER A 456 -7.64 -6.78 0.35
CA SER A 456 -7.60 -7.01 1.79
C SER A 456 -7.13 -5.77 2.54
N VAL A 457 -7.56 -5.63 3.79
CA VAL A 457 -7.06 -4.60 4.71
C VAL A 457 -6.66 -5.29 6.00
N SER A 458 -5.41 -5.13 6.45
CA SER A 458 -4.93 -5.63 7.74
C SER A 458 -4.70 -4.54 8.74
N MET A 459 -5.07 -4.79 9.99
CA MET A 459 -4.95 -3.88 11.12
C MET A 459 -4.16 -4.57 12.22
N TRP A 460 -2.95 -4.09 12.47
CA TRP A 460 -2.05 -4.63 13.50
C TRP A 460 -2.14 -3.69 14.69
N TYR A 461 -2.47 -4.21 15.86
CA TYR A 461 -2.79 -3.44 17.08
C TYR A 461 -2.23 -4.11 18.33
#